data_AF-A0A8T6NWZ4-F1
#
_entry.id   AF-A0A8T6NWZ4-F1
#
_cell.length_a   1.000
_cell.length_b   1.000
_cell.length_c   1.000
_cell.angle_alpha   90.00
_cell.angle_beta   90.00
_cell.angle_gamma   90.00
#
_symmetry.space_group_name_H-M   'P 1'
#
loop_
_entity.id
_entity.type
_entity.pdbx_description
1 polymer ?
#
loop_
_entity_poly.entity_id
_entity_poly.type
_entity_poly.pdbx_seq_one_letter_code
_entity_poly.pdbx_strand_id
1 'polypeptide(L)'
;MSKSFDEIMKVLEEKGEIADETAKKIMEEHGPITDDEKKQLGAAIRMKKALKPKAEGDTTASADGDDDVSMDDYLQALSTLDSDEATEEEKKAAEKIKTAFESQ
;
A
#
# COMPACT_ATOMS: atom_id res chain seq x y z
N MET A 1 6.64 -23.84 -10.50
CA MET A 1 5.76 -23.17 -9.53
C MET A 1 5.66 -24.07 -8.32
N SER A 2 5.98 -23.55 -7.15
CA SER A 2 5.91 -24.30 -5.91
C SER A 2 4.44 -24.43 -5.48
N LYS A 3 4.03 -25.62 -5.01
CA LYS A 3 2.65 -25.84 -4.52
C LYS A 3 2.29 -24.90 -3.37
N SER A 4 3.29 -24.55 -2.54
CA SER A 4 3.15 -23.57 -1.47
C SER A 4 2.81 -22.17 -2.02
N PHE A 5 3.41 -21.74 -3.13
CA PHE A 5 3.10 -20.45 -3.74
C PHE A 5 1.67 -20.40 -4.27
N ASP A 6 1.24 -21.44 -5.00
CA ASP A 6 -0.13 -21.51 -5.54
C ASP A 6 -1.20 -21.48 -4.44
N GLU A 7 -0.98 -22.21 -3.32
CA GLU A 7 -1.90 -22.15 -2.18
C GLU A 7 -1.91 -20.78 -1.49
N ILE A 8 -0.75 -20.15 -1.30
CA ILE A 8 -0.68 -18.83 -0.68
C ILE A 8 -1.33 -17.79 -1.60
N MET A 9 -1.13 -17.85 -2.92
CA MET A 9 -1.79 -16.98 -3.89
C MET A 9 -3.30 -17.18 -3.88
N LYS A 10 -3.78 -18.42 -3.77
CA LYS A 10 -5.20 -18.71 -3.65
C LYS A 10 -5.82 -18.13 -2.37
N VAL A 11 -5.13 -18.26 -1.23
CA VAL A 11 -5.56 -17.65 0.03
C VAL A 11 -5.58 -16.13 -0.08
N LEU A 12 -4.59 -15.55 -0.75
CA LEU A 12 -4.56 -14.11 -1.05
C LEU A 12 -5.73 -13.71 -1.92
N GLU A 13 -6.05 -14.48 -2.95
CA GLU A 13 -7.17 -14.27 -3.85
C GLU A 13 -8.52 -14.35 -3.13
N GLU A 14 -8.70 -15.33 -2.24
CA GLU A 14 -9.95 -15.51 -1.49
C GLU A 14 -10.13 -14.49 -0.36
N LYS A 15 -9.08 -14.21 0.43
CA LYS A 15 -9.18 -13.36 1.64
C LYS A 15 -8.76 -11.91 1.41
N GLY A 16 -8.00 -11.64 0.35
CA GLY A 16 -7.42 -10.32 0.07
C GLY A 16 -6.22 -9.96 0.94
N GLU A 17 -5.88 -10.80 1.91
CA GLU A 17 -4.75 -10.65 2.80
C GLU A 17 -4.25 -12.05 3.19
N ILE A 18 -2.94 -12.20 3.30
CA ILE A 18 -2.33 -13.40 3.85
C ILE A 18 -1.79 -13.04 5.22
N ALA A 19 -2.33 -13.66 6.26
CA ALA A 19 -1.71 -13.60 7.58
C ALA A 19 -0.35 -14.33 7.53
N ASP A 20 0.68 -13.75 8.13
CA ASP A 20 2.02 -14.35 8.27
C ASP A 20 1.98 -15.79 8.78
N GLU A 21 1.04 -16.11 9.69
CA GLU A 21 0.84 -17.46 10.20
C GLU A 21 0.37 -18.44 9.13
N THR A 22 -0.50 -18.00 8.20
CA THR A 22 -0.98 -18.84 7.09
C THR A 22 0.12 -19.06 6.05
N ALA A 23 0.87 -18.00 5.72
CA ALA A 23 2.05 -18.13 4.87
C ALA A 23 3.07 -19.09 5.47
N LYS A 24 3.36 -18.96 6.78
CA LYS A 24 4.33 -19.79 7.48
C LYS A 24 3.92 -21.25 7.54
N LYS A 25 2.64 -21.52 7.79
CA LYS A 25 2.09 -22.88 7.81
C LYS A 25 2.18 -23.56 6.44
N ILE A 26 1.88 -22.82 5.37
CA ILE A 26 1.99 -23.34 3.99
C ILE A 26 3.45 -23.56 3.58
N MET A 27 4.37 -22.68 4.02
CA MET A 27 5.82 -22.87 3.83
C MET A 27 6.36 -24.08 4.63
N GLU A 28 5.79 -24.39 5.79
CA GLU A 28 6.14 -25.59 6.58
C GLU A 28 5.57 -26.89 5.99
N GLU A 29 4.35 -26.87 5.44
CA GLU A 29 3.71 -28.06 4.84
C GLU A 29 4.25 -28.41 3.45
N HIS A 30 4.50 -27.41 2.60
CA HIS A 30 4.85 -27.61 1.20
C HIS A 30 6.31 -27.30 0.87
N GLY A 31 7.07 -26.83 1.86
CA GLY A 31 8.47 -26.46 1.72
C GLY A 31 8.65 -24.96 1.44
N PRO A 32 9.87 -24.46 1.69
CA PRO A 32 10.17 -23.04 1.56
C PRO A 32 9.98 -22.59 0.11
N ILE A 33 9.26 -21.48 -0.04
CA ILE A 33 9.16 -20.75 -1.31
C ILE A 33 10.45 -19.96 -1.56
N THR A 34 10.80 -19.77 -2.83
CA THR A 34 11.98 -18.98 -3.21
C THR A 34 11.78 -17.50 -2.90
N ASP A 35 12.89 -16.74 -2.79
CA ASP A 35 12.84 -15.29 -2.56
C ASP A 35 12.00 -14.55 -3.62
N ASP A 36 12.05 -14.99 -4.88
CA ASP A 36 11.21 -14.46 -5.95
C ASP A 36 9.70 -14.67 -5.68
N GLU A 37 9.31 -15.86 -5.20
CA GLU A 37 7.92 -16.20 -4.85
C GLU A 37 7.45 -15.39 -3.64
N LYS A 38 8.32 -15.16 -2.64
CA LYS A 38 8.06 -14.24 -1.51
C LYS A 38 7.84 -12.81 -1.98
N LYS A 39 8.67 -12.35 -2.92
CA LYS A 39 8.60 -10.98 -3.45
C LYS A 39 7.32 -10.77 -4.27
N GLN A 40 6.93 -11.77 -5.06
CA GLN A 40 5.65 -11.79 -5.76
C GLN A 40 4.46 -11.81 -4.80
N LEU A 41 4.54 -12.58 -3.71
CA LEU A 41 3.51 -12.57 -2.67
C LEU A 41 3.39 -11.22 -1.97
N GLY A 42 4.51 -10.62 -1.59
CA GLY A 42 4.52 -9.26 -1.02
C GLY A 42 3.98 -8.21 -2.00
N ALA A 43 4.34 -8.31 -3.28
CA ALA A 43 3.82 -7.43 -4.33
C ALA A 43 2.32 -7.65 -4.58
N ALA A 44 1.86 -8.89 -4.58
CA ALA A 44 0.46 -9.23 -4.74
C ALA A 44 -0.36 -8.80 -3.52
N ILE A 45 0.15 -8.96 -2.29
CA ILE A 45 -0.47 -8.42 -1.07
C ILE A 45 -0.58 -6.90 -1.18
N ARG A 46 0.49 -6.21 -1.57
CA ARG A 46 0.48 -4.75 -1.78
C ARG A 46 -0.50 -4.35 -2.88
N MET A 47 -0.53 -5.04 -4.01
CA MET A 47 -1.47 -4.73 -5.09
C MET A 47 -2.91 -5.03 -4.73
N LYS A 48 -3.19 -6.08 -3.96
CA LYS A 48 -4.55 -6.45 -3.53
C LYS A 48 -5.05 -5.56 -2.39
N LYS A 49 -4.14 -5.13 -1.52
CA LYS A 49 -4.36 -4.02 -0.57
C LYS A 49 -4.61 -2.71 -1.31
N ALA A 50 -3.88 -2.44 -2.40
CA ALA A 50 -4.08 -1.27 -3.25
C ALA A 50 -5.37 -1.33 -4.09
N LEU A 51 -5.84 -2.52 -4.48
CA LEU A 51 -7.09 -2.71 -5.22
C LEU A 51 -8.34 -2.67 -4.32
N LYS A 52 -8.21 -2.71 -2.99
CA LYS A 52 -9.30 -2.33 -2.08
C LYS A 52 -9.26 -0.80 -1.95
N PRO A 53 -10.15 -0.04 -2.61
CA PRO A 53 -10.16 1.41 -2.44
C PRO A 53 -10.56 1.73 -1.00
N LYS A 54 -9.81 2.67 -0.41
CA LYS A 54 -9.86 3.20 0.98
C LYS A 54 -9.27 2.29 2.07
N ALA A 55 -7.99 2.48 2.36
CA ALA A 55 -7.54 3.13 3.60
C ALA A 55 -6.00 3.10 3.70
N GLU A 56 -5.43 4.31 3.84
CA GLU A 56 -4.20 4.61 4.60
C GLU A 56 -2.85 4.05 4.11
N GLY A 57 -2.06 5.00 3.59
CA GLY A 57 -0.64 5.18 3.94
C GLY A 57 0.27 3.97 3.82
N ASP A 58 0.94 3.83 2.68
CA ASP A 58 2.29 3.24 2.67
C ASP A 58 3.19 4.21 1.89
N THR A 59 3.80 5.09 2.67
CA THR A 59 5.01 5.84 2.36
C THR A 59 6.02 4.92 1.67
N THR A 60 6.08 4.93 0.34
CA THR A 60 7.35 4.67 -0.32
C THR A 60 8.20 5.90 -0.11
N ALA A 61 8.93 5.87 1.01
CA ALA A 61 10.19 6.54 1.16
C ALA A 61 11.12 6.04 0.04
N SER A 62 10.98 6.62 -1.15
CA SER A 62 12.13 6.90 -1.97
C SER A 62 12.80 8.08 -1.29
N ALA A 63 13.80 7.75 -0.49
CA ALA A 63 14.76 8.72 0.02
C ALA A 63 15.44 9.37 -1.19
N ASP A 64 14.92 10.51 -1.62
CA ASP A 64 15.70 11.58 -2.22
C ASP A 64 14.89 12.86 -1.95
N GLY A 65 15.50 13.78 -1.21
CA GLY A 65 14.85 15.00 -0.80
C GLY A 65 14.65 15.89 -2.02
N ASP A 66 13.41 16.21 -2.30
CA ASP A 66 13.06 17.48 -2.91
C ASP A 66 11.67 17.85 -2.40
N ASP A 67 11.43 19.14 -2.24
CA ASP A 67 10.17 19.75 -1.82
C ASP A 67 9.06 19.55 -2.90
N ASP A 68 9.22 18.54 -3.76
CA ASP A 68 8.37 18.23 -4.89
C ASP A 68 7.15 17.46 -4.40
N VAL A 69 6.13 18.23 -4.04
CA VAL A 69 4.77 17.70 -3.88
C VAL A 69 4.39 16.98 -5.18
N SER A 70 3.98 15.72 -5.07
CA SER A 70 3.55 14.96 -6.23
C SER A 70 2.08 15.28 -6.58
N MET A 71 1.67 15.00 -7.82
CA MET A 71 0.25 15.12 -8.20
C MET A 71 -0.66 14.24 -7.32
N ASP A 72 -0.17 13.08 -6.89
CA ASP A 72 -0.90 12.21 -5.98
C ASP A 72 -1.10 12.86 -4.60
N ASP A 73 -0.08 13.52 -4.06
CA ASP A 73 -0.17 14.30 -2.81
C ASP A 73 -1.17 15.46 -2.96
N TYR A 74 -1.17 16.15 -4.11
CA TYR A 74 -2.11 17.21 -4.43
C TYR A 74 -3.56 16.70 -4.46
N LEU A 75 -3.82 15.57 -5.13
CA LEU A 75 -5.16 14.96 -5.19
C LEU A 75 -5.64 14.50 -3.81
N GLN A 76 -4.74 13.94 -3.00
CA GLN A 76 -5.05 13.55 -1.63
C GLN A 76 -5.33 14.76 -0.74
N ALA A 77 -4.58 15.86 -0.92
CA ALA A 77 -4.83 17.11 -0.23
C ALA A 77 -6.21 17.70 -0.59
N LEU A 78 -6.57 17.73 -1.88
CA LEU A 78 -7.91 18.17 -2.30
C LEU A 78 -9.02 17.30 -1.69
N SER A 79 -8.85 15.98 -1.71
CA SER A 79 -9.81 15.05 -1.07
C SER A 79 -9.94 15.30 0.43
N THR A 80 -8.87 15.71 1.11
CA THR A 80 -8.86 16.01 2.55
C THR A 80 -9.53 17.35 2.84
N LEU A 81 -9.34 18.36 1.98
CA LEU A 81 -10.01 19.66 2.10
C LEU A 81 -11.52 19.56 1.90
N ASP A 82 -11.95 18.73 0.94
CA ASP A 82 -13.37 18.48 0.66
C ASP A 82 -14.03 17.51 1.66
N SER A 83 -13.27 16.88 2.56
CA SER A 83 -13.81 15.97 3.57
C SER A 83 -14.28 16.71 4.84
N ASP A 84 -15.52 16.48 5.24
CA ASP A 84 -16.09 16.99 6.49
C ASP A 84 -15.54 16.27 7.74
N GLU A 85 -14.98 15.06 7.57
CA GLU A 85 -14.38 14.26 8.64
C GLU A 85 -12.93 14.65 8.97
N ALA A 86 -12.28 15.43 8.10
CA ALA A 86 -10.90 15.85 8.32
C ALA A 86 -10.80 16.94 9.39
N THR A 87 -9.82 16.81 10.27
CA THR A 87 -9.53 17.78 11.33
C THR A 87 -8.93 19.08 10.77
N GLU A 88 -9.00 20.16 11.56
CA GLU A 88 -8.38 21.46 11.20
C GLU A 88 -6.88 21.32 10.91
N GLU A 89 -6.19 20.41 11.60
CA GLU A 89 -4.76 20.16 11.40
C GLU A 89 -4.48 19.47 10.07
N GLU A 90 -5.30 18.49 9.70
CA GLU A 90 -5.22 17.79 8.41
C GLU A 90 -5.57 18.72 7.25
N LYS A 91 -6.59 19.57 7.40
CA LYS A 91 -6.95 20.58 6.39
C LYS A 91 -5.82 21.58 6.19
N LYS A 92 -5.18 22.05 7.26
CA LYS A 92 -4.04 22.97 7.18
C LYS A 92 -2.80 22.33 6.54
N ALA A 93 -2.57 21.04 6.77
CA ALA A 93 -1.51 20.30 6.09
C ALA A 93 -1.83 20.14 4.60
N ALA A 94 -3.06 19.80 4.25
CA ALA A 94 -3.53 19.70 2.87
C ALA A 94 -3.45 21.04 2.13
N GLU A 95 -3.77 22.17 2.77
CA GLU A 95 -3.60 23.50 2.16
C GLU A 95 -2.14 23.81 1.83
N LYS A 96 -1.18 23.41 2.68
CA LYS A 96 0.25 23.58 2.40
C LYS A 96 0.69 22.77 1.20
N ILE A 97 0.25 21.51 1.12
CA ILE A 97 0.53 20.61 -0.01
C ILE A 97 -0.06 21.19 -1.30
N LYS A 98 -1.32 21.62 -1.26
CA LYS A 98 -1.99 22.30 -2.38
C LYS A 98 -1.21 23.52 -2.87
N THR A 99 -0.81 24.37 -1.93
CA THR A 99 -0.10 25.63 -2.23
C THR A 99 1.29 25.35 -2.81
N ALA A 100 2.03 24.41 -2.22
CA ALA A 100 3.37 24.04 -2.69
C ALA A 100 3.33 23.47 -4.11
N PHE A 101 2.37 22.59 -4.42
CA PHE A 101 2.17 22.06 -5.78
C PHE A 101 1.77 23.15 -6.79
N GLU A 102 0.86 24.05 -6.42
CA GLU A 102 0.41 25.15 -7.30
C GLU A 102 1.48 26.24 -7.51
N SER A 103 2.51 26.27 -6.66
CA SER A 103 3.62 27.23 -6.73
C SER A 103 4.87 26.71 -7.44
N GLN A 104 4.84 25.44 -7.87
CA GLN A 104 5.94 24.73 -8.55
C GLN A 104 6.08 25.16 -10.02
#